data_AF-A0A0K0ED47-F1
#
_entry.id   AF-A0A0K0ED47-F1
#
_cell.length_a   1.000
_cell.length_b   1.000
_cell.length_c   1.000
_cell.angle_alpha   90.00
_cell.angle_beta   90.00
_cell.angle_gamma   90.00
#
_symmetry.space_group_name_H-M   'P 1'
#
loop_
_entity.id
_entity.type
_entity.pdbx_description
1 polymer ?
#
loop_
_entity_poly.entity_id
_entity_poly.type
_entity_poly.pdbx_seq_one_letter_code
_entity_poly.pdbx_strand_id
1 'polypeptide(L)'
;MVTLKILLFISISTIIFTLFPTILSLDTVDSVRVARISVYYPNANVYSIPSGEKWQTTMRKSILASLKFINKHWKICGDVHREKVIQNDCGKLQVTGERIEEKGYRINATFTAQLDPIKNVKVSATSTLKGVVQIGLKGGIFQYTNSLKILGRPSMDLLIEEDYFCFPGTQKINQHKCLISDPLKASTFIEI
;
A
#
# COMPACT_ATOMS: atom_id res chain seq x y z
N MET A 1 17.25 -19.37 60.62
CA MET A 1 17.98 -18.98 59.38
C MET A 1 17.44 -19.63 58.11
N VAL A 2 16.97 -20.88 58.12
CA VAL A 2 16.49 -21.58 56.91
C VAL A 2 15.19 -20.99 56.34
N THR A 3 14.24 -20.64 57.20
CA THR A 3 12.95 -20.03 56.80
C THR A 3 13.09 -18.66 56.13
N LEU A 4 14.04 -17.83 56.56
CA LEU A 4 14.29 -16.52 55.96
C LEU A 4 14.88 -16.62 54.54
N LYS A 5 15.74 -17.62 54.29
CA LYS A 5 16.32 -17.88 52.95
C LYS A 5 15.26 -18.35 51.95
N ILE A 6 14.32 -19.18 52.39
CA ILE A 6 13.24 -19.70 51.54
C ILE A 6 12.28 -18.57 51.13
N LEU A 7 11.90 -17.70 52.08
CA LEU A 7 11.05 -16.54 51.78
C LEU A 7 11.71 -15.58 50.78
N LEU A 8 13.01 -15.33 50.90
CA LEU A 8 13.75 -14.46 49.97
C LEU A 8 13.80 -15.07 48.55
N PHE A 9 13.93 -16.40 48.45
CA PHE A 9 13.97 -17.08 47.16
C PHE A 9 12.60 -17.06 46.45
N ILE A 10 11.51 -17.25 47.21
CA ILE A 10 10.15 -17.16 46.70
C ILE A 10 9.84 -15.74 46.23
N SER A 11 10.24 -14.70 47.00
CA SER A 11 10.01 -13.30 46.59
C SER A 11 10.79 -12.92 45.34
N ILE A 12 12.04 -13.36 45.20
CA ILE A 12 12.83 -13.11 43.98
C ILE A 12 12.22 -13.85 42.78
N SER A 13 11.80 -15.11 42.95
CA SER A 13 11.19 -15.87 41.87
C SER A 13 9.84 -15.29 41.43
N THR A 14 9.05 -14.74 42.35
CA THR A 14 7.78 -14.05 42.00
C THR A 14 8.03 -12.72 41.31
N ILE A 15 9.03 -11.94 41.74
CA ILE A 15 9.42 -10.70 41.05
C ILE A 15 9.92 -10.98 39.63
N ILE A 16 10.71 -12.04 39.43
CA ILE A 16 11.16 -12.45 38.09
C ILE A 16 9.98 -12.91 37.23
N PHE A 17 9.03 -13.69 37.79
CA PHE A 17 7.85 -14.15 37.06
C PHE A 17 6.86 -13.04 36.71
N THR A 18 6.78 -11.97 37.51
CA THR A 18 5.92 -10.81 37.20
C THR A 18 6.60 -9.79 36.27
N LEU A 19 7.93 -9.73 36.26
CA LEU A 19 8.70 -8.89 35.33
C LEU A 19 8.92 -9.52 33.94
N PHE A 20 8.95 -10.85 33.83
CA PHE A 20 9.15 -11.51 32.54
C PHE A 20 8.07 -11.20 31.48
N PRO A 21 6.76 -11.19 31.79
CA PRO A 21 5.74 -10.88 30.78
C PRO A 21 5.70 -9.41 30.38
N THR A 22 6.26 -8.49 31.16
CA THR A 22 6.29 -7.05 30.82
C THR A 22 7.45 -6.66 29.91
N ILE A 23 8.52 -7.45 29.85
CA ILE A 23 9.71 -7.16 29.03
C ILE A 23 9.58 -7.77 27.61
N LEU A 24 8.62 -8.67 27.37
CA LEU A 24 8.50 -9.45 26.14
C LEU A 24 7.20 -9.25 25.35
N SER A 25 6.47 -8.15 25.57
CA SER A 25 5.61 -7.63 24.51
C SER A 25 6.50 -6.99 23.44
N LEU A 26 7.14 -7.82 22.62
CA LEU A 26 7.77 -7.33 21.40
C LEU A 26 6.67 -6.77 20.51
N ASP A 27 6.56 -5.45 20.50
CA ASP A 27 5.54 -4.78 19.73
C ASP A 27 5.71 -5.09 18.24
N THR A 28 4.59 -5.43 17.62
CA THR A 28 4.52 -5.71 16.19
C THR A 28 3.62 -4.69 15.51
N VAL A 29 4.01 -4.30 14.30
CA VAL A 29 3.21 -3.44 13.44
C VAL A 29 2.87 -4.17 12.15
N ASP A 30 1.82 -3.69 11.49
CA ASP A 30 1.47 -4.20 10.17
C ASP A 30 2.51 -3.79 9.13
N SER A 31 2.85 -4.72 8.23
CA SER A 31 3.66 -4.41 7.06
C SER A 31 2.89 -3.51 6.10
N VAL A 32 3.63 -2.69 5.35
CA VAL A 32 3.08 -1.85 4.28
C VAL A 32 2.91 -2.67 3.01
N ARG A 33 1.68 -2.81 2.51
CA ARG A 33 1.41 -3.39 1.19
C ARG A 33 1.73 -2.37 0.10
N VAL A 34 2.57 -2.77 -0.83
CA VAL A 34 2.86 -2.05 -2.07
C VAL A 34 2.29 -2.87 -3.22
N ALA A 35 1.41 -2.26 -4.00
CA ALA A 35 0.78 -2.90 -5.14
C ALA A 35 1.16 -2.20 -6.43
N ARG A 36 1.43 -2.99 -7.47
CA ARG A 36 1.62 -2.52 -8.84
C ARG A 36 0.48 -3.04 -9.69
N ILE A 37 -0.35 -2.12 -10.17
CA ILE A 37 -1.39 -2.42 -11.15
C ILE A 37 -0.83 -2.19 -12.56
N SER A 38 -1.10 -3.11 -13.47
CA SER A 38 -0.68 -3.02 -14.86
C SER A 38 -1.91 -2.97 -15.75
N VAL A 39 -2.09 -1.84 -16.44
CA VAL A 39 -3.21 -1.60 -17.35
C VAL A 39 -2.68 -1.63 -18.78
N TYR A 40 -3.15 -2.60 -19.56
CA TYR A 40 -2.75 -2.78 -20.95
C TYR A 40 -3.74 -2.12 -21.90
N TYR A 41 -3.23 -1.44 -22.92
CA TYR A 41 -4.01 -0.75 -23.95
C TYR A 41 -3.68 -1.35 -25.33
N PRO A 42 -4.42 -2.38 -25.77
CA PRO A 42 -4.09 -3.15 -26.98
C PRO A 42 -4.28 -2.36 -28.29
N ASN A 43 -5.08 -1.30 -28.28
CA ASN A 43 -5.37 -0.52 -29.49
C ASN A 43 -4.69 0.86 -29.46
N ALA A 44 -3.67 1.02 -28.61
CA ALA A 44 -2.94 2.28 -28.51
C ALA A 44 -2.13 2.51 -29.79
N ASN A 45 -2.31 3.66 -30.43
CA ASN A 45 -1.41 4.09 -31.51
C ASN A 45 -0.08 4.54 -30.88
N VAL A 46 0.85 3.60 -30.70
CA VAL A 46 2.13 3.84 -30.03
C VAL A 46 2.99 4.93 -30.69
N TYR A 47 2.76 5.22 -31.96
CA TYR A 47 3.45 6.27 -32.72
C TYR A 47 2.93 7.67 -32.40
N SER A 48 1.67 7.81 -32.01
CA SER A 48 1.08 9.10 -31.63
C SER A 48 1.31 9.45 -30.15
N ILE A 49 1.78 8.51 -29.34
CA ILE A 49 2.06 8.72 -27.92
C ILE A 49 3.24 9.70 -27.78
N PRO A 50 3.03 10.85 -27.10
CA PRO A 50 4.11 11.81 -26.87
C PRO A 50 5.24 11.18 -26.07
N SER A 51 6.48 11.52 -26.40
CA SER A 51 7.65 11.08 -25.64
C SER A 51 8.09 12.14 -24.63
N GLY A 52 8.88 11.72 -23.63
CA GLY A 52 9.54 12.61 -22.69
C GLY A 52 8.77 12.90 -21.39
N GLU A 53 9.34 13.81 -20.60
CA GLU A 53 8.91 14.12 -19.23
C GLU A 53 7.48 14.65 -19.14
N LYS A 54 7.04 15.42 -20.14
CA LYS A 54 5.66 15.93 -20.20
C LYS A 54 4.63 14.79 -20.27
N TRP A 55 4.93 13.74 -21.03
CA TRP A 55 4.06 12.57 -21.12
C TRP A 55 4.05 11.78 -19.81
N GLN A 56 5.21 11.54 -19.21
CA GLN A 56 5.31 10.89 -17.90
C GLN A 56 4.52 11.64 -16.82
N THR A 57 4.65 12.96 -16.78
CA THR A 57 3.89 13.82 -15.86
C THR A 57 2.38 13.73 -16.11
N THR A 58 1.98 13.70 -17.39
CA THR A 58 0.58 13.59 -17.79
C THR A 58 0.00 12.24 -17.38
N MET A 59 0.67 11.14 -17.70
CA MET A 59 0.28 9.80 -17.27
C MET A 59 0.16 9.71 -15.75
N ARG A 60 1.16 10.20 -15.01
CA ARG A 60 1.14 10.19 -13.54
C ARG A 60 -0.05 10.95 -12.99
N LYS A 61 -0.36 12.15 -13.49
CA LYS A 61 -1.53 12.94 -13.07
C LYS A 61 -2.83 12.23 -13.38
N SER A 62 -2.96 11.64 -14.56
CA SER A 62 -4.18 10.91 -14.96
C SER A 62 -4.42 9.67 -14.11
N ILE A 63 -3.41 8.84 -13.91
CA ILE A 63 -3.51 7.63 -13.07
C ILE A 63 -3.80 7.99 -11.62
N LEU A 64 -3.13 9.03 -11.08
CA LEU A 64 -3.41 9.51 -9.74
C LEU A 64 -4.87 9.96 -9.59
N ALA A 65 -5.42 10.66 -10.58
CA ALA A 65 -6.82 11.07 -10.56
C ALA A 65 -7.77 9.85 -10.56
N SER A 66 -7.48 8.83 -11.36
CA SER A 66 -8.23 7.57 -11.36
C SER A 66 -8.17 6.89 -9.99
N LEU A 67 -6.97 6.75 -9.41
CA LEU A 67 -6.81 6.15 -8.07
C LEU A 67 -7.51 6.96 -6.99
N LYS A 68 -7.46 8.30 -7.03
CA LYS A 68 -8.21 9.16 -6.09
C LYS A 68 -9.71 8.95 -6.18
N PHE A 69 -10.25 8.82 -7.39
CA PHE A 69 -11.67 8.58 -7.58
C PHE A 69 -12.08 7.21 -7.03
N ILE A 70 -11.25 6.16 -7.23
CA ILE A 70 -11.47 4.87 -6.57
C ILE A 70 -11.41 5.04 -5.05
N ASN A 71 -10.36 5.69 -4.54
CA ASN A 71 -10.10 5.87 -3.11
C ASN A 71 -11.24 6.59 -2.38
N LYS A 72 -11.92 7.52 -3.07
CA LYS A 72 -13.10 8.24 -2.57
C LYS A 72 -14.28 7.31 -2.23
N HIS A 73 -14.38 6.17 -2.88
CA HIS A 73 -15.48 5.21 -2.69
C HIS A 73 -15.04 3.99 -1.89
N TRP A 74 -13.78 3.59 -2.04
CA TRP A 74 -13.17 2.43 -1.41
C TRP A 74 -11.78 2.83 -0.94
N LYS A 75 -11.45 2.69 0.35
CA LYS A 75 -10.17 3.19 0.92
C LYS A 75 -8.95 2.35 0.49
N ILE A 76 -8.67 2.28 -0.81
CA ILE A 76 -7.56 1.49 -1.40
C ILE A 76 -6.19 2.00 -0.97
N CYS A 77 -6.08 3.25 -0.53
CA CYS A 77 -4.83 3.88 -0.09
C CYS A 77 -4.81 4.17 1.41
N GLY A 78 -5.78 3.60 2.14
CA GLY A 78 -5.96 3.82 3.57
C GLY A 78 -6.63 5.15 3.90
N ASP A 79 -6.65 5.46 5.20
CA ASP A 79 -7.21 6.70 5.71
C ASP A 79 -6.21 7.86 5.60
N VAL A 80 -6.64 8.95 4.96
CA VAL A 80 -5.88 10.20 4.76
C VAL A 80 -5.76 11.01 6.08
N HIS A 81 -6.07 10.38 7.23
CA HIS A 81 -6.29 11.10 8.49
C HIS A 81 -5.06 11.23 9.41
N ARG A 82 -3.86 10.93 8.92
CA ARG A 82 -2.62 11.26 9.65
C ARG A 82 -2.00 12.54 9.08
N GLU A 83 -2.35 13.64 9.74
CA GLU A 83 -1.64 14.93 9.85
C GLU A 83 -1.12 15.61 8.57
N LYS A 84 -1.90 16.61 8.14
CA LYS A 84 -1.53 17.96 7.64
C LYS A 84 -0.40 18.21 6.62
N VAL A 85 0.47 17.28 6.22
CA VAL A 85 1.65 17.66 5.40
C VAL A 85 1.76 16.93 4.06
N ILE A 86 1.14 15.77 3.86
CA ILE A 86 1.16 15.14 2.53
C ILE A 86 -0.22 14.56 2.27
N GLN A 87 -1.00 15.22 1.40
CA GLN A 87 -2.14 14.56 0.75
C GLN A 87 -1.60 13.24 0.18
N ASN A 88 -1.90 12.15 0.88
CA ASN A 88 -1.24 10.88 0.63
C ASN A 88 -1.84 10.32 -0.66
N ASP A 89 -1.17 10.65 -1.77
CA ASP A 89 -1.45 10.28 -3.15
C ASP A 89 -1.21 8.77 -3.38
N CYS A 90 -1.76 7.94 -2.48
CA CYS A 90 -1.46 6.52 -2.38
C CYS A 90 0.03 6.26 -2.13
N GLY A 91 0.62 7.05 -1.21
CA GLY A 91 2.06 7.08 -1.00
C GLY A 91 2.79 7.84 -2.12
N LYS A 92 4.02 7.42 -2.42
CA LYS A 92 4.80 7.94 -3.55
C LYS A 92 4.41 7.22 -4.84
N LEU A 93 3.17 7.41 -5.32
CA LEU A 93 2.69 6.81 -6.57
C LEU A 93 3.74 6.98 -7.69
N GLN A 94 4.25 5.85 -8.16
CA GLN A 94 5.17 5.75 -9.28
C GLN A 94 4.43 5.21 -10.48
N VAL A 95 4.46 5.94 -11.59
CA VAL A 95 3.82 5.55 -12.84
C VAL A 95 4.89 5.43 -13.90
N THR A 96 4.86 4.32 -14.62
CA THR A 96 5.71 4.08 -15.80
C THR A 96 4.82 3.65 -16.95
N GLY A 97 5.28 3.89 -18.16
CA GLY A 97 4.61 3.44 -19.37
C GLY A 97 5.62 2.87 -20.34
N GLU A 98 5.24 1.80 -21.01
CA GLU A 98 6.10 1.07 -21.94
C GLU A 98 5.32 0.66 -23.19
N ARG A 99 6.02 0.64 -24.32
CA ARG A 99 5.50 0.14 -25.59
C ARG A 99 5.69 -1.38 -25.62
N ILE A 100 4.60 -2.12 -25.84
CA ILE A 100 4.63 -3.57 -25.99
C ILE A 100 4.69 -3.85 -27.49
N GLU A 101 5.90 -3.93 -28.03
CA GLU A 101 6.16 -4.15 -29.46
C GLU A 101 5.23 -3.29 -30.35
N GLU A 102 4.51 -3.90 -31.28
CA GLU A 102 3.46 -3.28 -32.08
C GLU A 102 2.04 -3.55 -31.54
N LYS A 103 1.93 -4.26 -30.40
CA LYS A 103 0.65 -4.77 -29.89
C LYS A 103 -0.07 -3.79 -28.98
N GLY A 104 0.61 -2.79 -28.44
CA GLY A 104 -0.05 -1.76 -27.63
C GLY A 104 0.86 -1.05 -26.64
N TYR A 105 0.24 -0.45 -25.64
CA TYR A 105 0.92 0.32 -24.59
C TYR A 105 0.52 -0.19 -23.21
N ARG A 106 1.47 -0.32 -22.28
CA ARG A 106 1.20 -0.75 -20.91
C ARG A 106 1.56 0.36 -19.94
N ILE A 107 0.66 0.67 -19.02
CA ILE A 107 0.91 1.57 -17.89
C ILE A 107 1.02 0.72 -16.64
N ASN A 108 2.13 0.87 -15.90
CA ASN A 108 2.32 0.27 -14.59
C ASN A 108 2.28 1.37 -13.53
N ALA A 109 1.42 1.19 -12.53
CA ALA A 109 1.26 2.13 -11.43
C ALA A 109 1.51 1.42 -10.10
N THR A 110 2.59 1.81 -9.42
CA THR A 110 3.01 1.25 -8.14
C THR A 110 2.68 2.23 -7.02
N PHE A 111 1.95 1.78 -6.01
CA PHE A 111 1.47 2.62 -4.92
C PHE A 111 1.35 1.83 -3.61
N THR A 112 1.31 2.55 -2.50
CA THR A 112 1.01 1.97 -1.19
C THR A 112 -0.49 1.73 -1.08
N ALA A 113 -0.86 0.47 -0.88
CA ALA A 113 -2.25 0.05 -0.83
C ALA A 113 -2.64 -0.40 0.59
N GLN A 114 -3.92 -0.26 0.92
CA GLN A 114 -4.50 -0.80 2.13
C GLN A 114 -4.57 -2.34 2.07
N LEU A 115 -4.48 -3.00 3.23
CA LEU A 115 -4.71 -4.43 3.33
C LEU A 115 -6.19 -4.78 3.09
N ASP A 116 -6.43 -5.92 2.47
CA ASP A 116 -7.78 -6.46 2.37
C ASP A 116 -8.25 -6.90 3.78
N PRO A 117 -9.55 -6.76 4.12
CA PRO A 117 -10.61 -6.21 3.29
C PRO A 117 -10.56 -4.68 3.14
N ILE A 118 -10.63 -4.19 1.90
CA ILE A 118 -10.80 -2.77 1.58
C ILE A 118 -12.23 -2.37 1.93
N LYS A 119 -12.37 -1.38 2.81
CA LYS A 119 -13.68 -0.86 3.24
C LYS A 119 -14.22 0.16 2.25
N ASN A 120 -15.52 0.06 1.98
CA ASN A 120 -16.26 1.14 1.33
C ASN A 120 -16.37 2.34 2.28
N VAL A 121 -16.37 3.55 1.74
CA VAL A 121 -16.42 4.79 2.51
C VAL A 121 -17.84 5.10 3.03
N LYS A 122 -18.88 4.69 2.30
CA LYS A 122 -20.28 5.09 2.56
C LYS A 122 -21.15 3.99 3.15
N VAL A 123 -20.85 2.74 2.81
CA VAL A 123 -21.66 1.58 3.22
C VAL A 123 -20.79 0.57 3.96
N SER A 124 -21.41 -0.28 4.79
CA SER A 124 -20.72 -1.38 5.49
C SER A 124 -20.45 -2.55 4.54
N ALA A 125 -19.72 -2.28 3.46
CA ALA A 125 -19.31 -3.27 2.47
C ALA A 125 -17.77 -3.35 2.41
N THR A 126 -17.27 -4.54 2.15
CA THR A 126 -15.85 -4.83 1.98
C THR A 126 -15.58 -5.44 0.62
N SER A 127 -14.36 -5.27 0.13
CA SER A 127 -13.89 -5.87 -1.11
C SER A 127 -12.38 -6.10 -1.07
N THR A 128 -11.82 -6.62 -2.15
CA THR A 128 -10.37 -6.76 -2.33
C THR A 128 -9.83 -5.64 -3.20
N LEU A 129 -8.54 -5.34 -3.09
CA LEU A 129 -7.88 -4.37 -3.98
C LEU A 129 -8.16 -4.71 -5.45
N LYS A 130 -7.98 -5.98 -5.83
CA LYS A 130 -8.26 -6.47 -7.19
C LYS A 130 -9.71 -6.21 -7.60
N GLY A 131 -10.68 -6.54 -6.76
CA GLY A 131 -12.09 -6.33 -7.05
C GLY A 131 -12.42 -4.86 -7.28
N VAL A 132 -11.93 -3.98 -6.41
CA VAL A 132 -12.18 -2.54 -6.49
C VAL A 132 -11.54 -1.92 -7.75
N VAL A 133 -10.28 -2.25 -8.04
CA VAL A 133 -9.59 -1.72 -9.22
C VAL A 133 -10.24 -2.25 -10.51
N GLN A 134 -10.67 -3.52 -10.52
CA GLN A 134 -11.41 -4.10 -11.65
C GLN A 134 -12.74 -3.38 -11.91
N ILE A 135 -13.48 -3.00 -10.86
CA ILE A 135 -14.71 -2.20 -10.99
C ILE A 135 -14.38 -0.85 -11.63
N GLY A 136 -13.33 -0.18 -11.16
CA GLY A 136 -12.85 1.08 -11.76
C GLY A 136 -12.52 0.92 -13.25
N LEU A 137 -11.75 -0.12 -13.59
CA LEU A 137 -11.37 -0.45 -14.96
C LEU A 137 -12.60 -0.67 -15.86
N LYS A 138 -13.57 -1.48 -15.41
CA LYS A 138 -14.85 -1.69 -16.11
C LYS A 138 -15.66 -0.41 -16.27
N GLY A 139 -15.61 0.48 -15.28
CA GLY A 139 -16.24 1.80 -15.32
C GLY A 139 -15.52 2.83 -16.21
N GLY A 140 -14.44 2.47 -16.90
CA GLY A 140 -13.71 3.36 -17.80
C GLY A 140 -12.81 4.39 -17.08
N ILE A 141 -12.54 4.20 -15.79
CA ILE A 141 -11.83 5.19 -14.98
C ILE A 141 -10.39 5.45 -15.46
N PHE A 142 -9.75 4.42 -16.04
CA PHE A 142 -8.38 4.50 -16.57
C PHE A 142 -8.35 5.03 -18.02
N GLN A 143 -9.47 5.52 -18.53
CA GLN A 143 -9.58 6.22 -19.83
C GLN A 143 -10.24 7.61 -19.67
N TYR A 144 -10.59 8.01 -18.45
CA TYR A 144 -11.47 9.17 -18.23
C TYR A 144 -10.83 10.51 -18.56
N THR A 145 -9.51 10.63 -18.43
CA THR A 145 -8.81 11.88 -18.75
C THR A 145 -8.61 12.02 -20.26
N ASN A 146 -8.87 13.21 -20.81
CA ASN A 146 -8.67 13.51 -22.23
C ASN A 146 -7.27 13.08 -22.74
N SER A 147 -6.24 13.22 -21.90
CA SER A 147 -4.87 12.85 -22.25
C SER A 147 -4.64 11.35 -22.47
N LEU A 148 -5.37 10.48 -21.76
CA LEU A 148 -5.23 9.03 -21.92
C LEU A 148 -6.10 8.46 -23.05
N LYS A 149 -7.01 9.26 -23.63
CA LYS A 149 -7.85 8.81 -24.76
C LYS A 149 -7.03 8.34 -25.96
N ILE A 150 -5.82 8.86 -26.14
CA ILE A 150 -4.88 8.45 -27.19
C ILE A 150 -4.49 6.96 -27.12
N LEU A 151 -4.56 6.37 -25.93
CA LEU A 151 -4.26 4.95 -25.72
C LEU A 151 -5.43 4.04 -26.11
N GLY A 152 -6.61 4.61 -26.39
CA GLY A 152 -7.81 3.83 -26.67
C GLY A 152 -8.35 3.12 -25.41
N ARG A 153 -9.11 2.04 -25.63
CA ARG A 153 -9.76 1.27 -24.56
C ARG A 153 -8.75 0.31 -23.91
N PRO A 154 -8.64 0.28 -22.57
CA PRO A 154 -7.80 -0.71 -21.90
C PRO A 154 -8.39 -2.12 -22.01
N SER A 155 -7.52 -3.14 -21.99
CA SER A 155 -7.90 -4.53 -21.76
C SER A 155 -8.56 -4.68 -20.39
N MET A 156 -9.47 -5.65 -20.27
CA MET A 156 -10.11 -6.00 -19.01
C MET A 156 -9.23 -6.93 -18.15
N ASP A 157 -8.12 -7.40 -18.70
CA ASP A 157 -7.13 -8.21 -17.99
C ASP A 157 -6.27 -7.31 -17.10
N LEU A 158 -6.70 -7.16 -15.85
CA LEU A 158 -5.95 -6.42 -14.84
C LEU A 158 -4.90 -7.34 -14.19
N LEU A 159 -3.64 -6.97 -14.35
CA LEU A 159 -2.53 -7.58 -13.63
C LEU A 159 -2.25 -6.77 -12.36
N ILE A 160 -2.13 -7.47 -11.23
CA ILE A 160 -1.74 -6.87 -9.96
C ILE A 160 -0.60 -7.70 -9.39
N GLU A 161 0.50 -7.04 -9.09
CA GLU A 161 1.63 -7.58 -8.35
C GLU A 161 1.70 -6.90 -6.98
N GLU A 162 2.01 -7.66 -5.93
CA GLU A 162 1.98 -7.17 -4.56
C GLU A 162 3.22 -7.61 -3.80
N ASP A 163 3.74 -6.72 -2.97
CA ASP A 163 4.81 -7.02 -2.03
C ASP A 163 4.61 -6.24 -0.73
N TYR A 164 5.27 -6.69 0.34
CA TYR A 164 5.03 -6.24 1.70
C TYR A 164 6.34 -5.86 2.38
N PHE A 165 6.40 -4.60 2.82
CA PHE A 165 7.62 -3.98 3.33
C PHE A 165 7.46 -3.55 4.79
N CYS A 166 8.59 -3.55 5.48
CA CYS A 166 8.70 -3.07 6.85
C CYS A 166 9.44 -1.73 6.88
N PHE A 167 9.06 -0.85 7.79
CA PHE A 167 9.73 0.44 7.94
C PHE A 167 11.13 0.28 8.57
N PRO A 168 12.05 1.23 8.33
CA PRO A 168 13.33 1.24 9.05
C PRO A 168 13.12 1.22 10.57
N GLY A 169 13.93 0.43 11.27
CA GLY A 169 13.76 0.19 12.72
C GLY A 169 12.82 -0.98 13.04
N THR A 170 12.23 -1.61 12.02
CA THR A 170 11.45 -2.85 12.17
C THR A 170 12.04 -4.00 11.34
N GLN A 171 11.75 -5.24 11.73
CA GLN A 171 12.21 -6.47 11.07
C GLN A 171 11.04 -7.32 10.60
N LYS A 172 11.06 -7.76 9.34
CA LYS A 172 9.99 -8.60 8.78
C LYS A 172 9.96 -9.96 9.48
N ILE A 173 8.83 -10.26 10.14
CA ILE A 173 8.59 -11.56 10.78
C ILE A 173 7.91 -12.48 9.78
N ASN A 174 6.89 -11.96 9.11
CA ASN A 174 6.13 -12.65 8.08
C ASN A 174 5.64 -11.63 7.04
N GLN A 175 4.80 -12.08 6.11
CA GLN A 175 4.30 -11.23 5.02
C GLN A 175 3.50 -10.03 5.51
N HIS A 176 2.82 -10.11 6.67
CA HIS A 176 1.88 -9.08 7.13
C HIS A 176 2.32 -8.34 8.39
N LYS A 177 3.39 -8.80 9.06
CA LYS A 177 3.84 -8.27 10.35
C LYS A 177 5.33 -7.98 10.37
N CYS A 178 5.65 -6.86 11.01
CA CYS A 178 6.99 -6.39 11.29
C CYS A 178 7.18 -6.28 12.80
N LEU A 179 8.33 -6.73 13.30
CA LEU A 179 8.78 -6.60 14.67
C LEU A 179 9.42 -5.23 14.88
N ILE A 180 9.10 -4.51 15.94
CA ILE A 180 9.87 -3.31 16.29
C ILE A 180 11.21 -3.75 16.88
N SER A 181 12.29 -3.55 16.13
CA SER A 181 13.66 -3.89 16.56
C SER A 181 14.42 -2.70 17.15
N ASP A 182 14.04 -1.48 16.75
CA ASP A 182 14.60 -0.21 17.24
C ASP A 182 13.46 0.81 17.34
N PRO A 183 12.89 1.03 18.54
CA PRO A 183 11.76 1.95 18.74
C PRO A 183 12.09 3.40 18.37
N LEU A 184 13.33 3.85 18.59
CA LEU A 184 13.72 5.23 18.27
C LEU A 184 13.70 5.45 16.75
N LYS A 185 14.22 4.49 15.99
CA LYS A 185 14.20 4.57 14.53
C LYS A 185 12.82 4.30 13.94
N ALA A 186 12.04 3.42 14.56
CA ALA A 186 10.70 3.10 14.08
C ALA A 186 9.71 4.25 14.32
N SER A 187 9.86 5.01 15.42
CA SER A 187 8.95 6.12 15.78
C SER A 187 8.90 7.26 14.75
N THR A 188 9.88 7.35 13.84
CA THR A 188 9.84 8.30 12.72
C THR A 188 8.89 7.90 11.59
N PHE A 189 8.39 6.66 11.59
CA PHE A 189 7.55 6.10 10.52
C PHE A 189 6.22 5.53 11.02
N ILE A 190 6.22 5.02 12.25
CA ILE A 190 5.06 4.42 12.91
C ILE A 190 4.81 5.14 14.22
N GLU A 191 3.53 5.30 14.55
CA GLU A 191 3.11 5.75 15.87
C GLU A 191 3.30 4.56 16.83
N ILE A 192 4.18 4.74 17.82
CA ILE A 192 4.49 3.75 18.86
C ILE A 192 3.84 4.22 20.16
#